data_AF-A0A9D1QWP6-F1
#
_entry.id   AF-A0A9D1QWP6-F1
#
_cell.length_a   1.000
_cell.length_b   1.000
_cell.length_c   1.000
_cell.angle_alpha   90.00
_cell.angle_beta   90.00
_cell.angle_gamma   90.00
#
_symmetry.space_group_name_H-M   'P 1'
#
loop_
_entity.id
_entity.type
_entity.pdbx_description
1 polymer ?
#
loop_
_entity_poly.entity_id
_entity_poly.type
_entity_poly.pdbx_seq_one_letter_code
_entity_poly.pdbx_strand_id
1 'polypeptide(L)'
;GNGIDYKKGFELMHNLGVKSIRHWMHVDWFFDEEFNVRQGNVDTMKAILAEAAKYDFQLVGMNHHNINKYGPSHVNDKVSRSSGYYEEWIGNYERGWYELAKLFPEITIWEIDNETNNIDFMHNAEGTGAFSLQEMADISTDLFFYGSRGIHRANPEAVTVMGGFVTWSGEGFLKAVYENIKSGEFGEGSTDPDDYFQALAWHPYTNGFNAQSFVTANQSLYDLAYSYEGKHKTVYFTELGNWDATQSEDKAAEYVQAVYRTTAESLPFVESIHYFRAFDNIVDNNCQGGLFRDPNPDRQDMEQGTGRRANPGEPKKSAYAYQQAAGGSGSLELLTTVLE
;
A
#
# COMPACT_ATOMS: atom_id res chain seq x y z
N GLY A 1 16.14 -1.84 3.13
CA GLY A 1 16.04 -1.52 1.69
C GLY A 1 16.93 -2.44 0.88
N ASN A 2 16.55 -2.78 -0.35
CA ASN A 2 17.21 -3.78 -1.21
C ASN A 2 18.59 -3.38 -1.78
N GLY A 3 19.29 -2.43 -1.14
CA GLY A 3 20.57 -1.89 -1.63
C GLY A 3 20.45 -0.92 -2.81
N ILE A 4 19.23 -0.48 -3.12
CA ILE A 4 18.95 0.44 -4.24
C ILE A 4 19.39 1.87 -3.86
N ASP A 5 20.09 2.55 -4.77
CA ASP A 5 20.35 3.98 -4.67
C ASP A 5 19.03 4.75 -4.80
N TYR A 6 18.47 5.21 -3.66
CA TYR A 6 17.18 5.88 -3.64
C TYR A 6 17.18 7.20 -4.42
N LYS A 7 18.34 7.85 -4.63
CA LYS A 7 18.40 9.09 -5.41
C LYS A 7 18.16 8.81 -6.88
N LYS A 8 18.87 7.83 -7.43
CA LYS A 8 18.62 7.32 -8.77
C LYS A 8 17.23 6.71 -8.90
N GLY A 9 16.75 6.05 -7.84
CA GLY A 9 15.38 5.53 -7.77
C GLY A 9 14.34 6.62 -7.97
N PHE A 10 14.43 7.74 -7.23
CA PHE A 10 13.49 8.85 -7.39
C PHE A 10 13.66 9.61 -8.70
N GLU A 11 14.89 9.78 -9.20
CA GLU A 11 15.12 10.33 -10.54
C GLU A 11 14.45 9.44 -11.62
N LEU A 12 14.56 8.12 -11.48
CA LEU A 12 13.90 7.16 -12.36
C LEU A 12 12.37 7.26 -12.26
N MET A 13 11.81 7.36 -11.05
CA MET A 13 10.37 7.56 -10.85
C MET A 13 9.90 8.89 -11.48
N HIS A 14 10.67 9.97 -11.35
CA HIS A 14 10.38 11.23 -12.01
C HIS A 14 10.40 11.09 -13.54
N ASN A 15 11.41 10.40 -14.09
CA ASN A 15 11.54 10.13 -15.52
C ASN A 15 10.38 9.30 -16.09
N LEU A 16 9.84 8.36 -15.29
CA LEU A 16 8.61 7.62 -15.60
C LEU A 16 7.35 8.50 -15.62
N GLY A 17 7.39 9.69 -15.01
CA GLY A 17 6.22 10.55 -14.87
C GLY A 17 5.39 10.30 -13.60
N VAL A 18 5.95 9.58 -12.63
CA VAL A 18 5.29 9.35 -11.33
C VAL A 18 4.93 10.68 -10.67
N LYS A 19 3.76 10.73 -10.02
CA LYS A 19 3.26 11.90 -9.28
C LYS A 19 2.99 11.62 -7.81
N SER A 20 2.82 10.36 -7.43
CA SER A 20 2.58 9.95 -6.06
C SER A 20 3.43 8.73 -5.72
N ILE A 21 4.01 8.73 -4.52
CA ILE A 21 4.79 7.62 -3.97
C ILE A 21 4.09 7.13 -2.71
N ARG A 22 3.71 5.86 -2.73
CA ARG A 22 3.32 5.12 -1.54
C ARG A 22 4.57 4.48 -0.93
N HIS A 23 4.90 4.86 0.30
CA HIS A 23 6.09 4.39 0.99
C HIS A 23 5.72 3.62 2.26
N TRP A 24 6.33 2.46 2.44
CA TRP A 24 6.26 1.71 3.69
C TRP A 24 7.00 2.45 4.80
N MET A 25 6.28 2.76 5.87
CA MET A 25 6.72 3.53 7.04
C MET A 25 6.59 2.67 8.29
N HIS A 26 7.19 1.48 8.26
CA HIS A 26 7.02 0.46 9.30
C HIS A 26 7.48 0.95 10.67
N VAL A 27 6.58 0.92 11.64
CA VAL A 27 6.80 1.47 12.98
C VAL A 27 8.03 0.85 13.69
N ASP A 28 8.20 -0.45 13.60
CA ASP A 28 9.31 -1.23 14.19
C ASP A 28 10.67 -0.96 13.53
N TRP A 29 10.69 -0.37 12.32
CA TRP A 29 11.93 0.09 11.73
C TRP A 29 12.42 1.38 12.39
N PHE A 30 11.53 2.21 12.93
CA PHE A 30 11.90 3.48 13.58
C PHE A 30 11.96 3.39 15.10
N PHE A 31 11.27 2.42 15.69
CA PHE A 31 11.08 2.29 17.13
C PHE A 31 11.45 0.89 17.61
N ASP A 32 11.87 0.75 18.86
CA ASP A 32 11.83 -0.54 19.56
C ASP A 32 10.48 -0.75 20.27
N GLU A 33 10.32 -1.87 20.99
CA GLU A 33 9.07 -2.25 21.65
C GLU A 33 8.64 -1.25 22.74
N GLU A 34 9.58 -0.53 23.33
CA GLU A 34 9.34 0.55 24.30
C GLU A 34 9.11 1.93 23.64
N PHE A 35 9.13 1.98 22.30
CA PHE A 35 9.09 3.18 21.46
C PHE A 35 10.31 4.10 21.61
N ASN A 36 11.48 3.57 21.95
CA ASN A 36 12.73 4.33 21.81
C ASN A 36 13.08 4.48 20.33
N VAL A 37 13.48 5.70 19.96
CA VAL A 37 13.78 6.04 18.57
C VAL A 37 15.11 5.42 18.11
N ARG A 38 15.07 4.72 16.98
CA ARG A 38 16.24 4.24 16.23
C ARG A 38 16.75 5.35 15.31
N GLN A 39 17.46 6.32 15.88
CA GLN A 39 17.79 7.58 15.19
C GLN A 39 18.43 7.41 13.80
N GLY A 40 19.32 6.43 13.61
CA GLY A 40 19.94 6.18 12.30
C GLY A 40 18.94 5.81 11.19
N ASN A 41 17.87 5.09 11.53
CA ASN A 41 16.81 4.73 10.57
C ASN A 41 15.93 5.95 10.26
N VAL A 42 15.66 6.78 11.28
CA VAL A 42 14.95 8.06 11.12
C VAL A 42 15.73 9.00 10.19
N ASP A 43 17.02 9.19 10.44
CA ASP A 43 17.87 10.06 9.63
C ASP A 43 17.94 9.58 8.18
N THR A 44 18.00 8.25 7.99
CA THR A 44 17.95 7.62 6.67
C THR A 44 16.63 7.93 5.96
N MET A 45 15.49 7.74 6.63
CA MET A 45 14.18 8.02 6.04
C MET A 45 14.00 9.51 5.75
N LYS A 46 14.41 10.40 6.65
CA LYS A 46 14.35 11.85 6.39
C LYS A 46 15.18 12.25 5.18
N ALA A 47 16.34 11.63 4.97
CA ALA A 47 17.13 11.84 3.76
C ALA A 47 16.42 11.32 2.48
N ILE A 48 15.74 10.17 2.57
CA ILE A 48 14.92 9.60 1.49
C ILE A 48 13.76 10.55 1.15
N LEU A 49 12.98 10.98 2.14
CA LEU A 49 11.84 11.89 1.96
C LEU A 49 12.28 13.26 1.43
N ALA A 50 13.42 13.78 1.91
CA ALA A 50 13.99 15.02 1.39
C ALA A 50 14.43 14.90 -0.08
N GLU A 51 14.86 13.73 -0.53
CA GLU A 51 15.15 13.47 -1.94
C GLU A 51 13.86 13.40 -2.76
N ALA A 52 12.84 12.70 -2.27
CA ALA A 52 11.53 12.61 -2.90
C ALA A 52 10.90 14.00 -3.11
N ALA A 53 11.03 14.88 -2.11
CA ALA A 53 10.50 16.25 -2.14
C ALA A 53 11.08 17.12 -3.28
N LYS A 54 12.24 16.77 -3.84
CA LYS A 54 12.82 17.50 -4.99
C LYS A 54 12.00 17.35 -6.28
N TYR A 55 11.17 16.31 -6.35
CA TYR A 55 10.40 15.96 -7.54
C TYR A 55 8.90 16.26 -7.39
N ASP A 56 8.50 16.91 -6.29
CA ASP A 56 7.11 17.30 -6.00
C ASP A 56 6.13 16.10 -6.04
N PHE A 57 6.57 14.95 -5.51
CA PHE A 57 5.69 13.80 -5.35
C PHE A 57 4.71 14.03 -4.21
N GLN A 58 3.44 13.67 -4.43
CA GLN A 58 2.54 13.34 -3.32
C GLN A 58 3.13 12.15 -2.56
N LEU A 59 3.13 12.23 -1.23
CA LEU A 59 3.66 11.18 -0.36
C LEU A 59 2.51 10.54 0.41
N VAL A 60 2.34 9.24 0.24
CA VAL A 60 1.42 8.41 1.03
C VAL A 60 2.26 7.50 1.91
N GLY A 61 2.24 7.75 3.22
CA GLY A 61 2.86 6.85 4.20
C GLY A 61 1.92 5.69 4.51
N MET A 62 2.42 4.46 4.50
CA MET A 62 1.64 3.28 4.91
C MET A 62 2.41 2.50 5.96
N ASN A 63 1.71 2.05 7.00
CA ASN A 63 2.26 1.15 8.01
C ASN A 63 1.28 0.01 8.28
N HIS A 64 1.72 -1.23 8.06
CA HIS A 64 0.99 -2.45 8.44
C HIS A 64 1.70 -3.24 9.54
N HIS A 65 2.84 -2.71 10.02
CA HIS A 65 3.54 -3.23 11.18
C HIS A 65 2.91 -2.67 12.46
N ASN A 66 2.97 -3.44 13.54
CA ASN A 66 2.51 -3.04 14.86
C ASN A 66 3.47 -3.60 15.91
N ILE A 67 3.39 -3.11 17.14
CA ILE A 67 4.20 -3.61 18.26
C ILE A 67 3.28 -4.44 19.15
N ASN A 68 3.56 -5.74 19.25
CA ASN A 68 2.76 -6.65 20.08
C ASN A 68 3.65 -7.63 20.88
N LYS A 69 3.11 -8.19 21.97
CA LYS A 69 3.85 -9.13 22.84
C LYS A 69 3.76 -10.60 22.41
N TYR A 70 3.09 -10.88 21.28
CA TYR A 70 2.82 -12.23 20.77
C TYR A 70 3.53 -12.43 19.41
N GLY A 71 3.37 -13.59 18.76
CA GLY A 71 3.97 -13.87 17.45
C GLY A 71 5.50 -14.13 17.42
N PRO A 72 6.02 -14.75 16.35
CA PRO A 72 7.44 -15.07 16.20
C PRO A 72 8.31 -13.85 15.83
N SER A 73 7.69 -12.80 15.29
CA SER A 73 8.34 -11.55 14.92
C SER A 73 8.01 -10.40 15.88
N HIS A 74 7.01 -10.53 16.76
CA HIS A 74 6.46 -9.45 17.61
C HIS A 74 5.92 -8.23 16.84
N VAL A 75 5.93 -8.33 15.51
CA VAL A 75 5.54 -7.30 14.56
C VAL A 75 4.74 -7.95 13.43
N ASN A 76 3.62 -7.33 13.05
CA ASN A 76 2.72 -7.64 11.90
C ASN A 76 1.46 -8.43 12.24
N ASP A 77 1.59 -9.42 13.13
CA ASP A 77 0.43 -10.20 13.56
C ASP A 77 -0.61 -9.33 14.28
N LYS A 78 -1.88 -9.69 14.15
CA LYS A 78 -3.02 -8.98 14.75
C LYS A 78 -3.59 -9.77 15.92
N VAL A 79 -4.05 -9.05 16.94
CA VAL A 79 -4.60 -9.64 18.18
C VAL A 79 -6.11 -9.79 18.04
N SER A 80 -6.67 -10.91 18.51
CA SER A 80 -8.12 -11.11 18.49
C SER A 80 -8.82 -10.12 19.43
N ARG A 81 -9.98 -9.56 19.03
CA ARG A 81 -10.85 -8.76 19.92
C ARG A 81 -11.26 -9.50 21.19
N SER A 82 -11.27 -10.83 21.16
CA SER A 82 -11.59 -11.67 22.32
C SER A 82 -10.43 -11.83 23.32
N SER A 83 -9.24 -11.35 22.96
CA SER A 83 -8.05 -11.44 23.80
C SER A 83 -8.12 -10.51 24.99
N GLY A 84 -7.68 -10.99 26.15
CA GLY A 84 -7.46 -10.13 27.31
C GLY A 84 -6.32 -9.10 27.14
N TYR A 85 -5.54 -9.20 26.05
CA TYR A 85 -4.49 -8.24 25.69
C TYR A 85 -4.97 -7.16 24.69
N TYR A 86 -6.16 -7.30 24.12
CA TYR A 86 -6.58 -6.50 22.98
C TYR A 86 -6.55 -4.99 23.26
N GLU A 87 -7.03 -4.54 24.42
CA GLU A 87 -7.03 -3.12 24.81
C GLU A 87 -5.61 -2.53 24.92
N GLU A 88 -4.66 -3.29 25.46
CA GLU A 88 -3.26 -2.87 25.58
C GLU A 88 -2.61 -2.81 24.18
N TRP A 89 -2.88 -3.80 23.33
CA TRP A 89 -2.38 -3.86 21.96
C TRP A 89 -2.91 -2.71 21.10
N ILE A 90 -4.21 -2.45 21.09
CA ILE A 90 -4.80 -1.41 20.26
C ILE A 90 -4.35 -0.01 20.72
N GLY A 91 -4.09 0.17 22.03
CA GLY A 91 -3.46 1.38 22.55
C GLY A 91 -2.01 1.58 22.06
N ASN A 92 -1.22 0.50 21.96
CA ASN A 92 0.11 0.54 21.36
C ASN A 92 0.05 0.79 19.84
N TYR A 93 -0.95 0.23 19.16
CA TYR A 93 -1.19 0.48 17.75
C TYR A 93 -1.45 1.98 17.49
N GLU A 94 -2.36 2.61 18.24
CA GLU A 94 -2.58 4.06 18.19
C GLU A 94 -1.30 4.86 18.46
N ARG A 95 -0.53 4.47 19.50
CA ARG A 95 0.73 5.14 19.83
C ARG A 95 1.72 5.09 18.67
N GLY A 96 1.82 3.97 17.96
CA GLY A 96 2.68 3.85 16.78
C GLY A 96 2.31 4.83 15.67
N TRP A 97 1.02 4.95 15.38
CA TRP A 97 0.53 5.94 14.42
C TRP A 97 0.81 7.38 14.84
N TYR A 98 0.59 7.71 16.11
CA TYR A 98 0.91 9.01 16.67
C TYR A 98 2.40 9.34 16.52
N GLU A 99 3.29 8.42 16.91
CA GLU A 99 4.74 8.67 16.83
C GLU A 99 5.24 8.75 15.37
N LEU A 100 4.70 7.93 14.46
CA LEU A 100 5.02 8.00 13.02
C LEU A 100 4.64 9.37 12.43
N ALA A 101 3.37 9.79 12.59
CA ALA A 101 2.87 11.04 12.03
C ALA A 101 3.57 12.27 12.63
N LYS A 102 3.95 12.19 13.92
CA LYS A 102 4.72 13.24 14.59
C LYS A 102 6.17 13.31 14.10
N LEU A 103 6.79 12.17 13.83
CA LEU A 103 8.20 12.08 13.46
C LEU A 103 8.45 12.51 12.00
N PHE A 104 7.46 12.28 11.14
CA PHE A 104 7.47 12.58 9.70
C PHE A 104 6.32 13.51 9.30
N PRO A 105 6.30 14.77 9.79
CA PRO A 105 5.21 15.73 9.49
C PRO A 105 5.12 16.11 8.01
N GLU A 106 6.14 15.82 7.20
CA GLU A 106 6.14 15.98 5.74
C GLU A 106 5.17 15.03 5.01
N ILE A 107 4.76 13.93 5.66
CA ILE A 107 3.74 13.02 5.12
C ILE A 107 2.38 13.45 5.66
N THR A 108 1.52 13.89 4.76
CA THR A 108 0.18 14.40 5.08
C THR A 108 -0.94 13.44 4.70
N ILE A 109 -0.63 12.33 4.03
CA ILE A 109 -1.59 11.28 3.66
C ILE A 109 -1.08 9.96 4.22
N TRP A 110 -1.90 9.30 5.03
CA TRP A 110 -1.53 8.07 5.74
C TRP A 110 -2.54 6.97 5.48
N GLU A 111 -2.09 5.87 4.88
CA GLU A 111 -2.87 4.65 4.71
C GLU A 111 -2.69 3.73 5.91
N ILE A 112 -3.80 3.44 6.58
CA ILE A 112 -3.82 2.69 7.84
C ILE A 112 -3.87 1.19 7.55
N ASP A 113 -2.72 0.53 7.66
CA ASP A 113 -2.54 -0.91 7.41
C ASP A 113 -2.63 -1.32 5.93
N ASN A 114 -2.52 -2.62 5.64
CA ASN A 114 -2.48 -3.16 4.28
C ASN A 114 -3.22 -4.49 4.19
N GLU A 115 -4.07 -4.66 3.18
CA GLU A 115 -4.84 -5.87 2.88
C GLU A 115 -5.53 -6.47 4.11
N THR A 116 -6.26 -5.63 4.86
CA THR A 116 -6.83 -6.03 6.15
C THR A 116 -8.02 -6.99 6.06
N ASN A 117 -8.32 -7.48 4.85
CA ASN A 117 -9.27 -8.56 4.55
C ASN A 117 -8.58 -9.79 3.93
N ASN A 118 -7.25 -9.84 3.96
CA ASN A 118 -6.42 -10.95 3.51
C ASN A 118 -5.66 -11.58 4.68
N ILE A 119 -5.63 -12.91 4.72
CA ILE A 119 -4.98 -13.68 5.78
C ILE A 119 -3.46 -13.50 5.80
N ASP A 120 -2.86 -13.10 4.67
CA ASP A 120 -1.42 -12.84 4.55
C ASP A 120 -0.97 -11.61 5.38
N PHE A 121 -1.91 -10.72 5.73
CA PHE A 121 -1.64 -9.50 6.52
C PHE A 121 -2.43 -9.45 7.83
N MET A 122 -3.42 -10.33 7.97
CA MET A 122 -4.25 -10.51 9.16
C MET A 122 -3.95 -11.86 9.83
N HIS A 123 -2.67 -12.15 10.08
CA HIS A 123 -2.26 -13.32 10.84
C HIS A 123 -2.64 -13.17 12.32
N ASN A 124 -3.16 -14.24 12.92
CA ASN A 124 -3.53 -14.25 14.33
C ASN A 124 -2.28 -14.43 15.20
N ALA A 125 -1.98 -13.45 16.06
CA ALA A 125 -0.81 -13.48 16.93
C ALA A 125 -0.88 -14.57 18.02
N GLU A 126 -2.09 -15.03 18.36
CA GLU A 126 -2.36 -15.92 19.50
C GLU A 126 -2.53 -17.39 19.11
N GLY A 127 -2.46 -17.73 17.82
CA GLY A 127 -2.60 -19.12 17.37
C GLY A 127 -2.54 -19.31 15.87
N THR A 128 -2.68 -20.55 15.41
CA THR A 128 -2.53 -20.92 13.99
C THR A 128 -3.82 -20.79 13.17
N GLY A 129 -4.93 -20.40 13.79
CA GLY A 129 -6.22 -20.23 13.11
C GLY A 129 -6.26 -18.91 12.36
N ALA A 130 -6.56 -18.95 11.07
CA ALA A 130 -6.82 -17.73 10.29
C ALA A 130 -8.11 -17.05 10.79
N PHE A 131 -8.11 -15.72 10.85
CA PHE A 131 -9.34 -14.97 11.09
C PHE A 131 -10.34 -15.18 9.95
N SER A 132 -11.62 -15.30 10.31
CA SER A 132 -12.71 -15.20 9.35
C SER A 132 -12.80 -13.78 8.77
N LEU A 133 -13.54 -13.62 7.66
CA LEU A 133 -13.75 -12.30 7.06
C LEU A 133 -14.42 -11.31 8.03
N GLN A 134 -15.33 -11.79 8.87
CA GLN A 134 -15.97 -10.95 9.89
C GLN A 134 -14.97 -10.53 10.98
N GLU A 135 -14.17 -11.45 11.51
CA GLU A 135 -13.12 -11.11 12.49
C GLU A 135 -12.11 -10.12 11.91
N MET A 136 -11.74 -10.27 10.63
CA MET A 136 -10.89 -9.31 9.93
C MET A 136 -11.55 -7.94 9.83
N ALA A 137 -12.84 -7.85 9.49
CA ALA A 137 -13.57 -6.58 9.47
C ALA A 137 -13.69 -5.96 10.87
N ASP A 138 -13.94 -6.76 11.90
CA ASP A 138 -14.07 -6.32 13.29
C ASP A 138 -12.77 -5.72 13.82
N ILE A 139 -11.64 -6.40 13.58
CA ILE A 139 -10.31 -5.89 13.96
C ILE A 139 -9.99 -4.65 13.13
N SER A 140 -10.16 -4.72 11.80
CA SER A 140 -9.87 -3.59 10.90
C SER A 140 -10.62 -2.32 11.27
N THR A 141 -11.89 -2.44 11.69
CA THR A 141 -12.70 -1.30 12.09
C THR A 141 -12.04 -0.55 13.25
N ASP A 142 -11.52 -1.25 14.27
CA ASP A 142 -10.74 -0.59 15.33
C ASP A 142 -9.40 -0.07 14.81
N LEU A 143 -8.67 -0.83 13.99
CA LEU A 143 -7.39 -0.38 13.44
C LEU A 143 -7.54 0.98 12.73
N PHE A 144 -8.59 1.14 11.93
CA PHE A 144 -8.89 2.40 11.25
C PHE A 144 -9.17 3.53 12.25
N PHE A 145 -10.04 3.31 13.24
CA PHE A 145 -10.32 4.32 14.27
C PHE A 145 -9.07 4.74 15.06
N TYR A 146 -8.38 3.78 15.66
CA TYR A 146 -7.24 4.03 16.53
C TYR A 146 -6.03 4.55 15.74
N GLY A 147 -5.84 4.10 14.50
CA GLY A 147 -4.84 4.65 13.59
C GLY A 147 -5.15 6.10 13.21
N SER A 148 -6.38 6.38 12.79
CA SER A 148 -6.84 7.71 12.41
C SER A 148 -6.71 8.69 13.57
N ARG A 149 -7.19 8.30 14.76
CA ARG A 149 -7.04 9.08 15.99
C ARG A 149 -5.59 9.35 16.34
N GLY A 150 -4.71 8.35 16.27
CA GLY A 150 -3.27 8.51 16.52
C GLY A 150 -2.64 9.53 15.58
N ILE A 151 -2.93 9.42 14.28
CA ILE A 151 -2.47 10.34 13.23
C ILE A 151 -2.95 11.76 13.52
N HIS A 152 -4.26 11.97 13.75
CA HIS A 152 -4.82 13.31 13.96
C HIS A 152 -4.38 13.95 15.27
N ARG A 153 -4.09 13.17 16.30
CA ARG A 153 -3.47 13.68 17.54
C ARG A 153 -2.08 14.28 17.30
N ALA A 154 -1.33 13.78 16.32
CA ALA A 154 -0.03 14.30 15.94
C ALA A 154 -0.13 15.42 14.89
N ASN A 155 -1.02 15.24 13.91
CA ASN A 155 -1.27 16.16 12.81
C ASN A 155 -2.78 16.20 12.46
N PRO A 156 -3.54 17.16 13.01
CA PRO A 156 -4.99 17.27 12.79
C PRO A 156 -5.41 17.46 11.32
N GLU A 157 -4.50 17.91 10.46
CA GLU A 157 -4.77 18.19 9.04
C GLU A 157 -4.39 17.02 8.12
N ALA A 158 -3.84 15.93 8.66
CA ALA A 158 -3.49 14.76 7.86
C ALA A 158 -4.76 14.07 7.34
N VAL A 159 -4.68 13.53 6.12
CA VAL A 159 -5.71 12.70 5.51
C VAL A 159 -5.45 11.24 5.88
N THR A 160 -6.45 10.59 6.48
CA THR A 160 -6.39 9.15 6.77
C THR A 160 -7.06 8.37 5.66
N VAL A 161 -6.36 7.38 5.12
CA VAL A 161 -6.84 6.48 4.07
C VAL A 161 -7.05 5.11 4.72
N MET A 162 -8.20 4.49 4.45
CA MET A 162 -8.46 3.10 4.82
C MET A 162 -7.33 2.20 4.30
N GLY A 163 -6.94 1.18 5.06
CA GLY A 163 -5.99 0.18 4.58
C GLY A 163 -6.51 -0.50 3.32
N GLY A 164 -5.70 -0.50 2.25
CA GLY A 164 -6.12 -1.03 0.95
C GLY A 164 -6.50 -2.50 1.04
N PHE A 165 -7.74 -2.84 0.72
CA PHE A 165 -8.24 -4.22 0.80
C PHE A 165 -8.25 -4.92 -0.57
N VAL A 166 -8.17 -6.26 -0.58
CA VAL A 166 -8.25 -7.07 -1.80
C VAL A 166 -9.69 -7.15 -2.31
N THR A 167 -9.88 -7.09 -3.63
CA THR A 167 -11.22 -6.91 -4.21
C THR A 167 -12.10 -8.17 -4.21
N TRP A 168 -11.53 -9.38 -4.19
CA TRP A 168 -12.31 -10.63 -4.28
C TRP A 168 -13.25 -10.89 -3.10
N SER A 169 -12.95 -10.32 -1.92
CA SER A 169 -13.84 -10.32 -0.75
C SER A 169 -14.27 -8.89 -0.36
N GLY A 170 -13.99 -7.90 -1.22
CA GLY A 170 -14.05 -6.48 -0.91
C GLY A 170 -15.45 -5.98 -0.56
N GLU A 171 -16.49 -6.37 -1.31
CA GLU A 171 -17.86 -5.92 -1.03
C GLU A 171 -18.35 -6.40 0.35
N GLY A 172 -18.11 -7.67 0.68
CA GLY A 172 -18.49 -8.24 1.97
C GLY A 172 -17.72 -7.62 3.13
N PHE A 173 -16.42 -7.39 2.94
CA PHE A 173 -15.56 -6.74 3.92
C PHE A 173 -15.96 -5.28 4.17
N LEU A 174 -16.07 -4.47 3.11
CA LEU A 174 -16.41 -3.06 3.20
C LEU A 174 -17.78 -2.85 3.85
N LYS A 175 -18.76 -3.68 3.47
CA LYS A 175 -20.08 -3.71 4.10
C LYS A 175 -19.97 -4.00 5.61
N ALA A 176 -19.20 -5.01 6.00
CA ALA A 176 -19.04 -5.37 7.40
C ALA A 176 -18.39 -4.24 8.21
N VAL A 177 -17.37 -3.56 7.68
CA VAL A 177 -16.76 -2.38 8.32
C VAL A 177 -17.79 -1.27 8.54
N TYR A 178 -18.59 -0.92 7.53
CA TYR A 178 -19.61 0.11 7.71
C TYR A 178 -20.73 -0.28 8.68
N GLU A 179 -21.16 -1.56 8.69
CA GLU A 179 -22.13 -2.02 9.70
C GLU A 179 -21.54 -2.00 11.11
N ASN A 180 -20.25 -2.30 11.26
CA ASN A 180 -19.53 -2.18 12.52
C ASN A 180 -19.50 -0.72 13.01
N ILE A 181 -19.13 0.23 12.15
CA ILE A 181 -19.17 1.68 12.46
C ILE A 181 -20.57 2.10 12.88
N LYS A 182 -21.59 1.73 12.09
CA LYS A 182 -22.99 2.09 12.35
C LYS A 182 -23.52 1.51 13.66
N SER A 183 -23.02 0.36 14.09
CA SER A 183 -23.46 -0.29 15.34
C SER A 183 -23.10 0.50 16.59
N GLY A 184 -22.01 1.29 16.56
CA GLY A 184 -21.46 1.96 17.75
C GLY A 184 -20.75 1.02 18.74
N GLU A 185 -20.51 -0.24 18.37
CA GLU A 185 -19.77 -1.22 19.20
C GLU A 185 -18.24 -1.18 18.97
N PHE A 186 -17.79 -0.32 18.05
CA PHE A 186 -16.41 -0.15 17.60
C PHE A 186 -15.98 1.30 17.75
N GLY A 187 -14.66 1.56 17.70
CA GLY A 187 -14.13 2.92 17.68
C GLY A 187 -14.64 3.83 18.80
N GLU A 188 -14.67 3.29 20.03
CA GLU A 188 -15.18 3.97 21.24
C GLU A 188 -16.60 4.56 21.10
N GLY A 189 -17.43 3.94 20.25
CA GLY A 189 -18.82 4.35 20.05
C GLY A 189 -19.02 5.41 18.97
N SER A 190 -17.97 5.81 18.25
CA SER A 190 -18.14 6.68 17.09
C SER A 190 -18.93 5.96 15.99
N THR A 191 -19.92 6.65 15.45
CA THR A 191 -20.70 6.22 14.29
C THR A 191 -20.43 7.10 13.06
N ASP A 192 -19.46 8.01 13.13
CA ASP A 192 -19.01 8.83 11.99
C ASP A 192 -17.88 8.11 11.25
N PRO A 193 -18.07 7.68 9.99
CA PRO A 193 -17.01 7.03 9.21
C PRO A 193 -15.72 7.86 9.05
N ASP A 194 -15.79 9.19 9.11
CA ASP A 194 -14.59 10.04 9.00
C ASP A 194 -13.66 9.92 10.21
N ASP A 195 -14.15 9.47 11.36
CA ASP A 195 -13.29 9.18 12.51
C ASP A 195 -12.42 7.94 12.27
N TYR A 196 -12.82 7.07 11.34
CA TYR A 196 -12.12 5.83 11.00
C TYR A 196 -11.19 6.02 9.80
N PHE A 197 -11.68 6.65 8.73
CA PHE A 197 -10.91 6.96 7.53
C PHE A 197 -11.59 8.06 6.73
N GLN A 198 -10.81 8.98 6.18
CA GLN A 198 -11.31 10.08 5.35
C GLN A 198 -11.37 9.70 3.86
N ALA A 199 -10.51 8.78 3.41
CA ALA A 199 -10.50 8.24 2.05
C ALA A 199 -10.53 6.71 2.04
N LEU A 200 -10.98 6.14 0.92
CA LEU A 200 -11.05 4.70 0.69
C LEU A 200 -9.80 4.21 -0.05
N ALA A 201 -9.44 2.94 0.15
CA ALA A 201 -8.46 2.28 -0.71
C ALA A 201 -8.76 0.80 -0.93
N TRP A 202 -8.39 0.29 -2.09
CA TRP A 202 -8.43 -1.14 -2.42
C TRP A 202 -7.47 -1.50 -3.55
N HIS A 203 -7.26 -2.79 -3.76
CA HIS A 203 -6.24 -3.33 -4.67
C HIS A 203 -6.85 -4.02 -5.91
N PRO A 204 -7.20 -3.30 -6.98
CA PRO A 204 -7.82 -3.90 -8.16
C PRO A 204 -6.75 -4.41 -9.14
N TYR A 205 -6.17 -5.58 -8.86
CA TYR A 205 -5.20 -6.23 -9.74
C TYR A 205 -5.78 -6.55 -11.13
N THR A 206 -4.93 -6.45 -12.16
CA THR A 206 -5.36 -6.28 -13.58
C THR A 206 -4.88 -7.39 -14.52
N ASN A 207 -4.56 -8.58 -14.01
CA ASN A 207 -4.28 -9.73 -14.88
C ASN A 207 -5.51 -10.06 -15.73
N GLY A 208 -5.32 -10.23 -17.03
CA GLY A 208 -6.44 -10.47 -17.96
C GLY A 208 -7.42 -9.30 -18.03
N PHE A 209 -6.93 -8.06 -17.92
CA PHE A 209 -7.73 -6.84 -17.84
C PHE A 209 -8.88 -6.80 -18.86
N ASN A 210 -10.07 -6.49 -18.37
CA ASN A 210 -11.25 -6.16 -19.15
C ASN A 210 -11.82 -4.83 -18.64
N ALA A 211 -11.87 -3.81 -19.49
CA ALA A 211 -12.27 -2.46 -19.08
C ALA A 211 -13.68 -2.41 -18.48
N GLN A 212 -14.65 -3.10 -19.08
CA GLN A 212 -16.02 -3.09 -18.57
C GLN A 212 -16.12 -3.75 -17.20
N SER A 213 -15.56 -4.95 -17.05
CA SER A 213 -15.58 -5.65 -15.76
C SER A 213 -14.82 -4.87 -14.68
N PHE A 214 -13.70 -4.24 -15.05
CA PHE A 214 -12.93 -3.38 -14.15
C PHE A 214 -13.74 -2.18 -13.66
N VAL A 215 -14.37 -1.43 -14.58
CA VAL A 215 -15.20 -0.27 -14.19
C VAL A 215 -16.37 -0.72 -13.32
N THR A 216 -17.09 -1.76 -13.73
CA THR A 216 -18.24 -2.28 -12.97
C THR A 216 -17.84 -2.69 -11.54
N ALA A 217 -16.73 -3.41 -11.37
CA ALA A 217 -16.29 -3.86 -10.06
C ALA A 217 -15.88 -2.69 -9.13
N ASN A 218 -15.12 -1.74 -9.65
CA ASN A 218 -14.69 -0.58 -8.85
C ASN A 218 -15.86 0.36 -8.53
N GLN A 219 -16.79 0.57 -9.47
CA GLN A 219 -17.98 1.37 -9.24
C GLN A 219 -18.88 0.74 -8.17
N SER A 220 -19.01 -0.60 -8.14
CA SER A 220 -19.80 -1.31 -7.11
C SER A 220 -19.31 -1.02 -5.69
N LEU A 221 -17.98 -1.07 -5.47
CA LEU A 221 -17.37 -0.75 -4.17
C LEU A 221 -17.59 0.72 -3.78
N TYR A 222 -17.44 1.62 -4.75
CA TYR A 222 -17.67 3.05 -4.54
C TYR A 222 -19.14 3.37 -4.18
N ASP A 223 -20.09 2.80 -4.93
CA ASP A 223 -21.52 2.98 -4.71
C ASP A 223 -21.95 2.39 -3.36
N LEU A 224 -21.35 1.27 -2.94
CA LEU A 224 -21.56 0.69 -1.62
C LEU A 224 -21.16 1.68 -0.52
N ALA A 225 -19.95 2.23 -0.57
CA ALA A 225 -19.51 3.25 0.39
C ALA A 225 -20.43 4.47 0.39
N TYR A 226 -20.76 4.99 -0.80
CA TYR A 226 -21.70 6.10 -0.94
C TYR A 226 -23.06 5.81 -0.32
N SER A 227 -23.57 4.58 -0.42
CA SER A 227 -24.86 4.19 0.17
C SER A 227 -24.89 4.23 1.70
N TYR A 228 -23.75 4.03 2.36
CA TYR A 228 -23.64 4.12 3.82
C TYR A 228 -23.46 5.56 4.30
N GLU A 229 -22.68 6.35 3.56
CA GLU A 229 -22.27 7.68 4.02
C GLU A 229 -23.12 8.82 3.47
N GLY A 230 -23.78 8.62 2.33
CA GLY A 230 -24.50 9.67 1.62
C GLY A 230 -23.60 10.80 1.09
N LYS A 231 -22.28 10.61 1.06
CA LYS A 231 -21.28 11.56 0.56
C LYS A 231 -20.20 10.84 -0.24
N HIS A 232 -19.56 11.58 -1.14
CA HIS A 232 -18.46 11.07 -1.95
C HIS A 232 -17.16 11.06 -1.13
N LYS A 233 -16.41 9.96 -1.21
CA LYS A 233 -15.03 9.86 -0.73
C LYS A 233 -14.08 9.72 -1.91
N THR A 234 -12.90 10.28 -1.74
CA THR A 234 -11.78 9.99 -2.63
C THR A 234 -11.33 8.55 -2.47
N VAL A 235 -10.90 7.92 -3.57
CA VAL A 235 -10.38 6.55 -3.60
C VAL A 235 -8.92 6.53 -4.04
N TYR A 236 -8.13 5.71 -3.37
CA TYR A 236 -6.76 5.41 -3.73
C TYR A 236 -6.66 3.95 -4.16
N PHE A 237 -6.11 3.68 -5.35
CA PHE A 237 -5.62 2.33 -5.64
C PHE A 237 -4.21 2.24 -5.08
N THR A 238 -4.09 1.88 -3.80
CA THR A 238 -2.81 1.84 -3.07
C THR A 238 -1.92 0.68 -3.49
N GLU A 239 -2.50 -0.32 -4.17
CA GLU A 239 -1.79 -1.26 -5.02
C GLU A 239 -2.60 -1.57 -6.28
N LEU A 240 -1.94 -1.54 -7.44
CA LEU A 240 -2.50 -2.00 -8.69
C LEU A 240 -1.38 -2.58 -9.54
N GLY A 241 -1.53 -3.81 -10.03
CA GLY A 241 -0.49 -4.43 -10.84
C GLY A 241 -1.02 -5.42 -11.86
N ASN A 242 -0.14 -5.82 -12.76
CA ASN A 242 -0.26 -7.06 -13.52
C ASN A 242 1.15 -7.68 -13.61
N TRP A 243 1.22 -9.00 -13.84
CA TRP A 243 2.49 -9.72 -13.83
C TRP A 243 2.71 -10.43 -15.16
N ASP A 244 3.88 -10.22 -15.77
CA ASP A 244 4.32 -10.99 -16.94
C ASP A 244 4.50 -12.48 -16.61
N ALA A 245 4.73 -12.85 -15.35
CA ALA A 245 4.72 -14.26 -14.93
C ALA A 245 3.41 -15.01 -15.28
N THR A 246 2.29 -14.30 -15.41
CA THR A 246 0.96 -14.88 -15.68
C THR A 246 0.42 -14.60 -17.10
N GLN A 247 1.13 -13.80 -17.90
CA GLN A 247 0.73 -13.33 -19.24
C GLN A 247 1.93 -12.80 -20.03
N SER A 248 1.86 -12.64 -21.36
CA SER A 248 3.03 -12.11 -22.08
C SER A 248 3.40 -10.67 -21.64
N GLU A 249 4.69 -10.32 -21.74
CA GLU A 249 5.18 -8.96 -21.48
C GLU A 249 4.46 -7.90 -22.34
N ASP A 250 4.11 -8.24 -23.58
CA ASP A 250 3.31 -7.38 -24.47
C ASP A 250 1.91 -7.14 -23.90
N LYS A 251 1.28 -8.17 -23.32
CA LYS A 251 -0.04 -8.03 -22.68
C LYS A 251 0.04 -7.25 -21.38
N ALA A 252 1.10 -7.42 -20.59
CA ALA A 252 1.35 -6.60 -19.41
C ALA A 252 1.44 -5.11 -19.79
N ALA A 253 2.23 -4.78 -20.82
CA ALA A 253 2.36 -3.41 -21.32
C ALA A 253 1.02 -2.85 -21.85
N GLU A 254 0.26 -3.63 -22.63
CA GLU A 254 -1.07 -3.23 -23.12
C GLU A 254 -2.03 -2.91 -21.95
N TYR A 255 -2.07 -3.75 -20.93
CA TYR A 255 -2.97 -3.59 -19.79
C TYR A 255 -2.61 -2.40 -18.92
N VAL A 256 -1.32 -2.09 -18.75
CA VAL A 256 -0.88 -0.87 -18.05
C VAL A 256 -1.46 0.38 -18.73
N GLN A 257 -1.36 0.51 -20.06
CA GLN A 257 -1.95 1.67 -20.73
C GLN A 257 -3.48 1.69 -20.64
N ALA A 258 -4.09 0.52 -20.81
CA ALA A 258 -5.55 0.41 -20.82
C ALA A 258 -6.15 0.75 -19.46
N VAL A 259 -5.56 0.31 -18.34
CA VAL A 259 -6.09 0.57 -17.01
C VAL A 259 -5.96 2.03 -16.60
N TYR A 260 -4.84 2.69 -16.91
CA TYR A 260 -4.65 4.12 -16.62
C TYR A 260 -5.67 4.97 -17.39
N ARG A 261 -5.81 4.71 -18.69
CA ARG A 261 -6.82 5.39 -19.52
C ARG A 261 -8.25 5.13 -19.02
N THR A 262 -8.60 3.87 -18.79
CA THR A 262 -9.95 3.49 -18.33
C THR A 262 -10.28 4.14 -16.99
N THR A 263 -9.33 4.17 -16.06
CA THR A 263 -9.53 4.81 -14.75
C THR A 263 -9.76 6.31 -14.91
N ALA A 264 -8.91 7.01 -15.67
CA ALA A 264 -9.06 8.44 -15.92
C ALA A 264 -10.38 8.82 -16.62
N GLU A 265 -10.87 7.97 -17.53
CA GLU A 265 -12.10 8.23 -18.29
C GLU A 265 -13.38 7.85 -17.54
N SER A 266 -13.34 6.79 -16.72
CA SER A 266 -14.55 6.12 -16.21
C SER A 266 -14.67 6.06 -14.69
N LEU A 267 -13.61 6.36 -13.93
CA LEU A 267 -13.59 6.26 -12.47
C LEU A 267 -13.13 7.60 -11.85
N PRO A 268 -13.92 8.68 -11.97
CA PRO A 268 -13.51 10.03 -11.58
C PRO A 268 -13.31 10.23 -10.08
N PHE A 269 -13.71 9.24 -9.27
CA PHE A 269 -13.50 9.23 -7.81
C PHE A 269 -12.10 8.75 -7.41
N VAL A 270 -11.31 8.20 -8.35
CA VAL A 270 -9.96 7.71 -8.09
C VAL A 270 -8.97 8.86 -8.18
N GLU A 271 -8.29 9.13 -7.08
CA GLU A 271 -7.27 10.19 -6.96
C GLU A 271 -5.92 9.74 -7.46
N SER A 272 -5.51 8.53 -7.10
CA SER A 272 -4.18 8.03 -7.44
C SER A 272 -4.17 6.52 -7.65
N ILE A 273 -3.25 6.09 -8.51
CA ILE A 273 -2.90 4.70 -8.75
C ILE A 273 -1.44 4.50 -8.35
N HIS A 274 -1.21 3.61 -7.40
CA HIS A 274 0.11 3.17 -6.98
C HIS A 274 0.39 1.81 -7.61
N TYR A 275 1.21 1.81 -8.67
CA TYR A 275 1.52 0.58 -9.37
C TYR A 275 2.38 -0.35 -8.49
N PHE A 276 1.87 -1.54 -8.19
CA PHE A 276 2.61 -2.59 -7.51
C PHE A 276 3.31 -3.45 -8.59
N ARG A 277 4.61 -3.28 -8.82
CA ARG A 277 5.60 -2.48 -8.08
C ARG A 277 6.67 -1.89 -9.00
N ALA A 278 7.54 -1.01 -8.50
CA ALA A 278 8.61 -0.42 -9.31
C ALA A 278 9.60 -1.50 -9.79
N PHE A 279 10.18 -2.26 -8.86
CA PHE A 279 11.22 -3.27 -9.18
C PHE A 279 10.76 -4.67 -8.82
N ASP A 280 11.19 -5.66 -9.59
CA ASP A 280 11.14 -7.06 -9.21
C ASP A 280 11.79 -7.26 -7.84
N ASN A 281 11.32 -8.28 -7.12
CA ASN A 281 11.81 -8.63 -5.81
C ASN A 281 12.15 -10.11 -5.75
N ILE A 282 13.34 -10.43 -6.24
CA ILE A 282 13.77 -11.82 -6.37
C ILE A 282 14.06 -12.44 -5.00
N VAL A 283 14.56 -11.65 -4.03
CA VAL A 283 14.99 -12.17 -2.73
C VAL A 283 13.84 -12.42 -1.78
N ASP A 284 12.91 -11.47 -1.62
CA ASP A 284 11.96 -11.57 -0.51
C ASP A 284 10.81 -12.53 -0.83
N ASN A 285 10.32 -12.52 -2.07
CA ASN A 285 9.14 -13.28 -2.46
C ASN A 285 9.17 -13.80 -3.90
N ASN A 286 10.33 -13.73 -4.57
CA ASN A 286 10.49 -14.12 -5.97
C ASN A 286 9.46 -13.45 -6.92
N CYS A 287 9.01 -12.23 -6.57
CA CYS A 287 8.00 -11.52 -7.34
C CYS A 287 8.62 -10.84 -8.55
N GLN A 288 8.20 -11.24 -9.75
CA GLN A 288 8.62 -10.65 -11.02
C GLN A 288 7.58 -9.63 -11.57
N GLY A 289 6.82 -8.97 -10.69
CA GLY A 289 5.76 -8.01 -11.04
C GLY A 289 6.19 -6.57 -11.21
N GLY A 290 7.49 -6.29 -11.12
CA GLY A 290 8.06 -4.96 -11.28
C GLY A 290 7.94 -4.44 -12.71
N LEU A 291 7.86 -3.11 -12.85
CA LEU A 291 8.11 -2.42 -14.12
C LEU A 291 9.56 -2.60 -14.57
N PHE A 292 10.47 -2.76 -13.61
CA PHE A 292 11.90 -2.96 -13.82
C PHE A 292 12.34 -4.30 -13.23
N ARG A 293 13.40 -4.87 -13.80
CA ARG A 293 14.13 -5.99 -13.21
C ARG A 293 14.73 -5.59 -11.86
N ASP A 294 15.05 -6.58 -11.02
CA ASP A 294 15.68 -6.30 -9.72
C ASP A 294 17.02 -5.58 -9.97
N PRO A 295 17.24 -4.36 -9.43
CA PRO A 295 18.43 -3.57 -9.70
C PRO A 295 19.69 -4.09 -8.98
N ASN A 296 19.57 -5.08 -8.10
CA ASN A 296 20.72 -5.64 -7.42
C ASN A 296 21.44 -6.69 -8.30
N PRO A 297 22.72 -6.45 -8.67
CA PRO A 297 23.47 -7.33 -9.57
C PRO A 297 23.87 -8.68 -8.97
N ASP A 298 23.72 -8.87 -7.66
CA ASP A 298 23.97 -10.17 -7.02
C ASP A 298 22.75 -11.11 -7.13
N ARG A 299 21.60 -10.58 -7.57
CA ARG A 299 20.35 -11.34 -7.71
C ARG A 299 20.17 -11.78 -9.16
N GLN A 300 19.65 -12.99 -9.36
CA GLN A 300 19.43 -13.56 -10.69
C GLN A 300 17.96 -13.41 -11.07
N ASP A 301 17.67 -12.35 -11.80
CA ASP A 301 16.40 -12.17 -12.50
C ASP A 301 16.51 -12.68 -13.93
N MET A 302 15.50 -13.40 -14.40
CA MET A 302 15.53 -14.14 -15.67
C MET A 302 14.48 -13.60 -16.61
N GLU A 303 14.85 -13.41 -17.88
CA GLU A 303 13.88 -13.12 -18.92
C GLU A 303 12.98 -14.32 -19.17
N GLN A 304 11.68 -14.08 -18.96
CA GLN A 304 10.67 -15.11 -19.03
C GLN A 304 10.73 -15.86 -20.37
N GLY A 305 10.78 -17.19 -20.28
CA GLY A 305 10.75 -18.07 -21.45
C GLY A 305 12.02 -18.12 -22.29
N THR A 306 13.08 -17.38 -21.93
CA THR A 306 14.34 -17.34 -22.70
C THR A 306 15.47 -18.13 -22.05
N GLY A 307 15.44 -18.30 -20.72
CA GLY A 307 16.56 -18.85 -19.96
C GLY A 307 17.77 -17.92 -19.88
N ARG A 308 17.65 -16.68 -20.37
CA ARG A 308 18.68 -15.63 -20.28
C ARG A 308 18.53 -14.85 -18.98
N ARG A 309 19.66 -14.52 -18.36
CA ARG A 309 19.70 -13.58 -17.24
C ARG A 309 19.46 -12.17 -17.75
N ALA A 310 18.50 -11.47 -17.15
CA ALA A 310 18.20 -10.09 -17.47
C ALA A 310 19.29 -9.15 -16.92
N ASN A 311 19.46 -7.98 -17.52
CA ASN A 311 20.34 -6.97 -16.94
C ASN A 311 19.69 -6.42 -15.66
N PRO A 312 20.41 -6.34 -14.52
CA PRO A 312 19.89 -5.74 -13.31
C PRO A 312 19.36 -4.33 -13.56
N GLY A 313 18.16 -4.02 -13.08
CA GLY A 313 17.53 -2.70 -13.21
C GLY A 313 17.00 -2.36 -14.60
N GLU A 314 17.06 -3.29 -15.55
CA GLU A 314 16.56 -3.10 -16.91
C GLU A 314 15.04 -2.83 -16.93
N PRO A 315 14.58 -1.82 -17.70
CA PRO A 315 13.15 -1.56 -17.87
C PRO A 315 12.49 -2.68 -18.68
N LYS A 316 11.34 -3.17 -18.22
CA LYS A 316 10.46 -4.04 -19.01
C LYS A 316 9.59 -3.22 -19.96
N LYS A 317 8.92 -3.86 -20.91
CA LYS A 317 7.95 -3.18 -21.81
C LYS A 317 6.84 -2.44 -21.04
N SER A 318 6.44 -2.98 -19.88
CA SER A 318 5.48 -2.33 -18.99
C SER A 318 5.98 -0.99 -18.44
N ALA A 319 7.29 -0.79 -18.22
CA ALA A 319 7.85 0.49 -17.80
C ALA A 319 7.65 1.58 -18.87
N TYR A 320 7.91 1.26 -20.13
CA TYR A 320 7.69 2.18 -21.24
C TYR A 320 6.21 2.50 -21.45
N ALA A 321 5.35 1.48 -21.31
CA ALA A 321 3.91 1.67 -21.35
C ALA A 321 3.40 2.57 -20.20
N TYR A 322 3.91 2.36 -18.99
CA TYR A 322 3.65 3.23 -17.84
C TYR A 322 4.10 4.66 -18.15
N GLN A 323 5.33 4.84 -18.61
CA GLN A 323 5.90 6.16 -18.90
C GLN A 323 5.03 6.94 -19.89
N GLN A 324 4.56 6.28 -20.95
CA GLN A 324 3.65 6.88 -21.92
C GLN A 324 2.31 7.27 -21.28
N ALA A 325 1.72 6.40 -20.45
CA ALA A 325 0.44 6.67 -19.80
C ALA A 325 0.52 7.79 -18.75
N ALA A 326 1.64 7.87 -18.03
CA ALA A 326 1.89 8.88 -16.99
C ALA A 326 2.48 10.20 -17.54
N GLY A 327 2.83 10.25 -18.82
CA GLY A 327 3.41 11.44 -19.46
C GLY A 327 4.87 11.71 -19.09
N GLY A 328 5.61 10.70 -18.66
CA GLY A 328 7.05 10.78 -18.43
C GLY A 328 7.85 10.83 -19.74
N SER A 329 9.11 11.24 -19.66
CA SER A 329 9.97 11.38 -20.85
C SER A 329 11.48 11.23 -20.59
N GLY A 330 11.88 10.95 -19.35
CA GLY A 330 13.30 10.82 -19.01
C GLY A 330 13.86 9.42 -19.27
N SER A 331 15.15 9.24 -19.01
CA SER A 331 15.82 7.94 -19.18
C SER A 331 15.28 6.92 -18.17
N LEU A 332 15.01 5.71 -18.65
CA LEU A 332 14.61 4.56 -17.83
C LEU A 332 15.79 3.64 -17.45
N GLU A 333 17.01 3.94 -17.94
CA GLU A 333 18.17 3.06 -17.78
C GLU A 333 19.12 3.48 -16.64
N LEU A 334 18.68 4.39 -15.75
CA LEU A 334 19.53 4.97 -14.69
C LEU A 334 20.09 3.95 -13.71
N LEU A 335 19.39 2.82 -13.54
CA LEU A 335 19.76 1.72 -12.66
C LEU A 335 20.21 0.47 -13.44
N THR A 336 20.24 0.52 -14.77
CA THR A 336 20.61 -0.63 -15.60
C THR A 336 22.10 -0.94 -15.45
N THR A 337 22.42 -2.20 -15.14
CA THR A 337 23.78 -2.73 -15.21
C THR A 337 23.88 -3.73 -16.34
N VAL A 338 24.69 -3.44 -17.36
CA VAL A 338 24.90 -4.37 -18.49
C VAL A 338 25.83 -5.50 -18.03
N LEU A 339 25.33 -6.73 -18.10
CA LEU A 339 26.13 -7.93 -17.84
C LEU A 339 26.97 -8.25 -19.09
N GLU A 340 28.24 -8.64 -18.88
CA GLU A 340 29.16 -9.07 -19.93
C GLU A 340 28.88 -10.47 -20.48
#